data_AF-I0UXB0-F1
#
_entry.id   AF-I0UXB0-F1
#
_cell.length_a   1.000
_cell.length_b   1.000
_cell.length_c   1.000
_cell.angle_alpha   90.00
_cell.angle_beta   90.00
_cell.angle_gamma   90.00
#
_symmetry.space_group_name_H-M   'P 1'
#
loop_
_entity.id
_entity.type
_entity.pdbx_description
1 polymer ?
#
loop_
_entity_poly.entity_id
_entity_poly.type
_entity_poly.pdbx_seq_one_letter_code
_entity_poly.pdbx_strand_id
1 'polypeptide(L)'
;MLTAGSVTSTTPDAPRQRVPPRWWAEILLGLALFGVYALLGGLPLPGHERRAVTNGENILALEAVFHTDFERAVNHWLADQGWLMVVANYEYAFSYLAVTLVTLVWLYRRRPLAYVWSRNAFVVLNLVAIVCFWLYPVTPPRLLPDAGFLDTVRLSGTWGSWGSPMVEGANQLAAMPSLHIGWAMWASLALARGAAPRWAQTASAAHVLMTFAVIVATGNHYWLDALGGVAVVWLGALTADAGRRAQGRRSVTWTASVRRRLWHPLSPPYTVAVTDTATDAATPAPVKSAQLAAARDFVARHGKPAKAVVQRIGRAGARVVLVGHDGALGDVVVPSVETGEALIEALDDVERAEWDAETVGATAIGAAHRRRMAGPLARR
;
A
#
# COMPACT_ATOMS: atom_id res chain seq x y z
N MET A 1 -47.50 30.96 -2.15
CA MET A 1 -46.53 30.50 -3.18
C MET A 1 -45.16 30.46 -2.53
N LEU A 2 -44.71 29.27 -2.11
CA LEU A 2 -43.35 29.04 -1.64
C LEU A 2 -42.67 28.13 -2.67
N THR A 3 -41.58 28.61 -3.23
CA THR A 3 -40.79 28.02 -4.30
C THR A 3 -40.13 26.72 -3.85
N ALA A 4 -40.32 25.67 -4.64
CA ALA A 4 -39.67 24.37 -4.47
C ALA A 4 -38.15 24.52 -4.60
N GLY A 5 -37.42 24.33 -3.50
CA GLY A 5 -35.97 24.15 -3.55
C GLY A 5 -35.65 22.77 -4.13
N SER A 6 -35.04 22.74 -5.30
CA SER A 6 -34.50 21.51 -5.88
C SER A 6 -33.36 21.00 -5.00
N VAL A 7 -33.61 19.93 -4.25
CA VAL A 7 -32.57 19.20 -3.52
C VAL A 7 -31.84 18.34 -4.54
N THR A 8 -30.68 18.82 -5.01
CA THR A 8 -29.76 18.01 -5.81
C THR A 8 -29.19 16.92 -4.91
N SER A 9 -29.65 15.68 -5.08
CA SER A 9 -29.13 14.52 -4.35
C SER A 9 -27.68 14.25 -4.79
N THR A 10 -26.72 14.64 -3.96
CA THR A 10 -25.32 14.22 -4.09
C THR A 10 -25.20 12.80 -3.54
N THR A 11 -25.52 11.82 -4.37
CA THR A 11 -25.11 10.43 -4.15
C THR A 11 -23.58 10.42 -4.02
N PRO A 12 -23.00 9.90 -2.93
CA PRO A 12 -21.55 9.73 -2.86
C PRO A 12 -21.17 8.78 -4.00
N ASP A 13 -20.36 9.29 -4.93
CA ASP A 13 -19.75 8.53 -6.02
C ASP A 13 -19.30 7.18 -5.44
N ALA A 14 -19.93 6.08 -5.88
CA ALA A 14 -19.43 4.73 -5.62
C ALA A 14 -17.92 4.75 -5.91
N PRO A 15 -17.06 4.05 -5.14
CA PRO A 15 -15.62 4.10 -5.36
C PRO A 15 -15.38 3.80 -6.82
N ARG A 16 -15.06 4.85 -7.60
CA ARG A 16 -14.88 4.73 -9.05
C ARG A 16 -13.90 3.59 -9.20
N GLN A 17 -14.35 2.47 -9.78
CA GLN A 17 -13.45 1.40 -10.18
C GLN A 17 -12.41 2.11 -11.03
N ARG A 18 -11.23 2.34 -10.47
CA ARG A 18 -10.19 3.09 -11.16
C ARG A 18 -9.87 2.22 -12.36
N VAL A 19 -10.32 2.65 -13.54
CA VAL A 19 -10.02 1.99 -14.80
C VAL A 19 -8.52 1.77 -14.79
N PRO A 20 -8.05 0.52 -14.96
CA PRO A 20 -6.62 0.26 -14.96
C PRO A 20 -5.97 1.18 -15.99
N PRO A 21 -4.81 1.78 -15.67
CA PRO A 21 -4.14 2.65 -16.61
C PRO A 21 -3.90 1.90 -17.91
N ARG A 22 -4.05 2.59 -19.04
CA ARG A 22 -3.90 1.98 -20.37
C ARG A 22 -2.46 1.47 -20.51
N TRP A 23 -2.29 0.23 -20.93
CA TRP A 23 -0.97 -0.43 -21.02
C TRP A 23 0.05 0.39 -21.82
N TRP A 24 -0.39 1.07 -22.89
CA TRP A 24 0.48 1.92 -23.69
C TRP A 24 0.99 3.15 -22.94
N ALA A 25 0.21 3.69 -22.00
CA ALA A 25 0.64 4.82 -21.18
C ALA A 25 1.74 4.41 -20.19
N GLU A 26 1.71 3.16 -19.74
CA GLU A 26 2.74 2.59 -18.87
C GLU A 26 4.04 2.33 -19.65
N ILE A 27 3.95 1.91 -20.92
CA ILE A 27 5.11 1.82 -21.81
C ILE A 27 5.69 3.20 -22.09
N LEU A 28 4.86 4.19 -22.41
CA LEU A 28 5.32 5.56 -22.64
C LEU A 28 5.98 6.16 -21.38
N LEU A 29 5.48 5.83 -20.20
CA LEU A 29 6.10 6.26 -18.94
C LEU A 29 7.49 5.62 -18.74
N GLY A 30 7.62 4.33 -19.05
CA GLY A 30 8.92 3.65 -19.04
C GLY A 30 9.89 4.25 -20.06
N LEU A 31 9.43 4.52 -21.28
CA LEU A 31 10.21 5.18 -22.33
C LEU A 31 10.60 6.61 -21.96
N ALA A 32 9.71 7.36 -21.31
CA ALA A 32 10.01 8.70 -20.82
C ALA A 32 11.09 8.67 -19.73
N LEU A 33 10.99 7.72 -18.80
CA LEU A 33 12.00 7.52 -17.76
C LEU A 33 13.36 7.13 -18.36
N PHE A 34 13.37 6.24 -19.35
CA PHE A 34 14.57 5.90 -20.12
C PHE A 34 15.13 7.10 -20.87
N GLY A 35 14.25 7.93 -21.46
CA GLY A 35 14.64 9.17 -22.12
C GLY A 35 15.31 10.17 -21.18
N VAL A 36 14.81 10.31 -19.94
CA VAL A 36 15.45 11.13 -18.90
C VAL A 36 16.84 10.59 -18.54
N TYR A 37 16.97 9.27 -18.38
CA TYR A 37 18.27 8.63 -18.13
C TYR A 37 19.25 8.88 -19.29
N ALA A 38 18.83 8.66 -20.54
CA ALA A 38 19.67 8.85 -21.71
C ALA A 38 20.08 10.34 -21.88
N LEU A 39 19.16 11.28 -21.62
CA LEU A 39 19.44 12.70 -21.68
C LEU A 39 20.51 13.12 -20.66
N LEU A 40 20.35 12.72 -19.40
CA LEU A 40 21.32 13.06 -18.35
C LEU A 40 22.67 12.36 -18.56
N GLY A 41 22.66 11.12 -19.09
CA GLY A 41 23.87 10.41 -19.51
C GLY A 41 24.61 11.13 -20.64
N GLY A 42 23.89 11.80 -21.54
CA GLY A 42 24.47 12.64 -22.60
C GLY A 42 24.96 14.02 -22.12
N LEU A 43 24.74 14.38 -20.85
CA LEU A 43 25.12 15.66 -20.27
C LEU A 43 26.06 15.49 -19.06
N PRO A 44 27.23 14.85 -19.21
CA PRO A 44 28.15 14.63 -18.10
C PRO A 44 28.67 15.95 -17.54
N LEU A 45 28.75 16.04 -16.21
CA LEU A 45 29.36 17.18 -15.53
C LEU A 45 30.90 17.20 -15.74
N PRO A 46 31.55 18.37 -15.64
CA PRO A 46 33.00 18.46 -15.78
C PRO A 46 33.76 17.52 -14.84
N GLY A 47 34.78 16.84 -15.37
CA GLY A 47 35.61 15.91 -14.60
C GLY A 47 34.88 14.64 -14.14
N HIS A 48 33.80 14.23 -14.81
CA HIS A 48 32.96 13.08 -14.46
C HIS A 48 33.75 11.84 -14.02
N GLU A 49 34.69 11.36 -14.84
CA GLU A 49 35.48 10.15 -14.55
C GLU A 49 36.36 10.30 -13.30
N ARG A 50 37.08 11.42 -13.18
CA ARG A 50 37.94 11.70 -12.02
C ARG A 50 37.11 11.74 -10.74
N ARG A 51 35.95 12.43 -10.78
CA ARG A 51 35.03 12.50 -9.64
C ARG A 51 34.49 11.12 -9.28
N ALA A 52 34.18 10.28 -10.26
CA ALA A 52 33.71 8.92 -10.04
C ALA A 52 34.74 8.06 -9.30
N VAL A 53 36.00 8.13 -9.72
CA VAL A 53 37.12 7.43 -9.07
C VAL A 53 37.30 7.92 -7.64
N THR A 54 37.43 9.24 -7.45
CA THR A 54 37.59 9.83 -6.10
C THR A 54 36.41 9.48 -5.18
N ASN A 55 35.17 9.46 -5.69
CA ASN A 55 34.03 9.06 -4.89
C ASN A 55 34.09 7.57 -4.49
N GLY A 56 34.51 6.69 -5.39
CA GLY A 56 34.74 5.27 -5.08
C GLY A 56 35.84 5.06 -4.02
N GLU A 57 36.97 5.76 -4.17
CA GLU A 57 38.05 5.76 -3.17
C GLU A 57 37.58 6.24 -1.79
N ASN A 58 36.76 7.30 -1.76
CA ASN A 58 36.21 7.84 -0.51
C ASN A 58 35.25 6.86 0.18
N ILE A 59 34.42 6.14 -0.57
CA ILE A 59 33.52 5.11 -0.03
C ILE A 59 34.36 3.97 0.58
N LEU A 60 35.35 3.46 -0.17
CA LEU A 60 36.21 2.39 0.31
C LEU A 60 37.03 2.82 1.55
N ALA A 61 37.51 4.06 1.56
CA ALA A 61 38.21 4.63 2.73
C ALA A 61 37.28 4.72 3.95
N LEU A 62 36.02 5.12 3.75
CA LEU A 62 35.02 5.15 4.82
C LEU A 62 34.76 3.73 5.38
N GLU A 63 34.62 2.73 4.51
CA GLU A 63 34.41 1.34 4.91
C GLU A 63 35.62 0.78 5.67
N ALA A 64 36.83 1.11 5.24
CA ALA A 64 38.07 0.72 5.91
C ALA A 64 38.19 1.33 7.31
N VAL A 65 37.76 2.59 7.49
CA VAL A 65 37.71 3.25 8.83
C VAL A 65 36.80 2.48 9.79
N PHE A 66 35.72 1.89 9.29
CA PHE A 66 34.79 1.08 10.10
C PHE A 66 35.12 -0.41 10.11
N HIS A 67 36.19 -0.85 9.44
CA HIS A 67 36.55 -2.26 9.27
C HIS A 67 35.42 -3.11 8.65
N THR A 68 34.71 -2.52 7.67
CA THR A 68 33.61 -3.15 6.93
C THR A 68 33.96 -3.42 5.46
N ASP A 69 35.24 -3.33 5.10
CA ASP A 69 35.80 -3.50 3.74
C ASP A 69 35.95 -4.99 3.32
N PHE A 70 34.97 -5.81 3.69
CA PHE A 70 34.99 -7.25 3.43
C PHE A 70 34.76 -7.60 1.95
N GLU A 71 34.29 -6.65 1.12
CA GLU A 71 33.90 -6.93 -0.27
C GLU A 71 35.07 -7.49 -1.08
N ARG A 72 36.30 -7.02 -0.82
CA ARG A 72 37.50 -7.49 -1.52
C ARG A 72 37.73 -8.98 -1.30
N ALA A 73 37.59 -9.44 -0.07
CA ALA A 73 37.78 -10.85 0.29
C ALA A 73 36.72 -11.74 -0.37
N VAL A 74 35.46 -11.31 -0.32
CA VAL A 74 34.34 -12.03 -0.95
C VAL A 74 34.48 -12.05 -2.48
N ASN A 75 34.99 -10.97 -3.07
CA ASN A 75 35.22 -10.89 -4.51
C ASN A 75 36.30 -11.85 -5.01
N HIS A 76 37.43 -11.95 -4.31
CA HIS A 76 38.45 -12.95 -4.63
C HIS A 76 37.92 -14.37 -4.46
N TRP A 77 37.21 -14.62 -3.34
CA TRP A 77 36.59 -15.92 -3.12
C TRP A 77 35.70 -16.33 -4.28
N LEU A 78 34.81 -15.44 -4.76
CA LEU A 78 33.91 -15.75 -5.88
C LEU A 78 34.67 -16.00 -7.18
N ALA A 79 35.71 -15.21 -7.47
CA ALA A 79 36.53 -15.36 -8.67
C ALA A 79 37.15 -16.77 -8.78
N ASP A 80 37.45 -17.40 -7.64
CA ASP A 80 38.03 -18.75 -7.58
C ASP A 80 36.99 -19.88 -7.77
N GLN A 81 35.68 -19.59 -7.81
CA GLN A 81 34.63 -20.63 -7.82
C GLN A 81 34.22 -21.12 -9.22
N GLY A 82 34.87 -20.66 -10.30
CA GLY A 82 34.61 -21.12 -11.66
C GLY A 82 33.16 -20.92 -12.12
N TRP A 83 32.36 -21.99 -12.12
CA TRP A 83 30.97 -21.95 -12.60
C TRP A 83 30.07 -21.04 -11.74
N LEU A 84 30.32 -20.94 -10.43
CA LEU A 84 29.51 -20.11 -9.55
C LEU A 84 29.69 -18.61 -9.87
N MET A 85 30.89 -18.20 -10.26
CA MET A 85 31.15 -16.85 -10.76
C MET A 85 30.28 -16.52 -11.98
N VAL A 86 30.18 -17.46 -12.94
CA VAL A 86 29.34 -17.28 -14.15
C VAL A 86 27.87 -17.12 -13.77
N VAL A 87 27.36 -17.98 -12.87
CA VAL A 87 25.98 -17.90 -12.38
C VAL A 87 25.72 -16.58 -11.66
N ALA A 88 26.65 -16.12 -10.82
CA ALA A 88 26.55 -14.84 -10.13
C ALA A 88 26.50 -13.67 -11.13
N ASN A 89 27.32 -13.68 -12.18
CA ASN A 89 27.29 -12.65 -13.22
C ASN A 89 25.97 -12.64 -14.01
N TYR A 90 25.36 -13.81 -14.25
CA TYR A 90 24.02 -13.89 -14.87
C TYR A 90 22.91 -13.44 -13.93
N GLU A 91 22.99 -13.77 -12.63
CA GLU A 91 22.08 -13.26 -11.62
C GLU A 91 22.11 -11.73 -11.64
N TYR A 92 23.31 -11.15 -11.55
CA TYR A 92 23.56 -9.72 -11.56
C TYR A 92 22.92 -9.07 -12.80
N ALA A 93 23.11 -9.69 -13.98
CA ALA A 93 22.66 -9.11 -15.24
C ALA A 93 21.13 -9.09 -15.42
N PHE A 94 20.41 -10.13 -14.99
CA PHE A 94 19.03 -10.36 -15.47
C PHE A 94 17.96 -10.48 -14.37
N SER A 95 18.32 -10.98 -13.20
CA SER A 95 17.32 -11.44 -12.21
C SER A 95 16.41 -10.31 -11.73
N TYR A 96 16.98 -9.16 -11.39
CA TYR A 96 16.25 -7.99 -10.89
C TYR A 96 15.28 -7.42 -11.93
N LEU A 97 15.66 -7.42 -13.22
CA LEU A 97 14.78 -7.03 -14.33
C LEU A 97 13.60 -7.99 -14.46
N ALA A 98 13.89 -9.30 -14.49
CA ALA A 98 12.87 -10.33 -14.65
C ALA A 98 11.85 -10.28 -13.49
N VAL A 99 12.33 -10.22 -12.24
CA VAL A 99 11.47 -10.15 -11.05
C VAL A 99 10.63 -8.88 -11.04
N THR A 100 11.21 -7.75 -11.45
CA THR A 100 10.49 -6.47 -11.54
C THR A 100 9.37 -6.53 -12.58
N LEU A 101 9.64 -7.02 -13.78
CA LEU A 101 8.65 -7.16 -14.85
C LEU A 101 7.53 -8.13 -14.46
N VAL A 102 7.87 -9.30 -13.91
CA VAL A 102 6.88 -10.27 -13.42
C VAL A 102 6.00 -9.65 -12.33
N THR A 103 6.60 -8.91 -11.39
CA THR A 103 5.86 -8.23 -10.31
C THR A 103 4.91 -7.17 -10.87
N LEU A 104 5.38 -6.33 -11.79
CA LEU A 104 4.56 -5.31 -12.46
C LEU A 104 3.38 -5.94 -13.22
N VAL A 105 3.63 -6.98 -14.01
CA VAL A 105 2.59 -7.68 -14.78
C VAL A 105 1.58 -8.34 -13.84
N TRP A 106 2.04 -9.01 -12.78
CA TRP A 106 1.16 -9.62 -11.79
C TRP A 106 0.28 -8.57 -11.10
N LEU A 107 0.85 -7.46 -10.64
CA LEU A 107 0.12 -6.36 -10.02
C LEU A 107 -0.89 -5.74 -10.99
N TYR A 108 -0.47 -5.48 -12.23
CA TYR A 108 -1.33 -4.90 -13.26
C TYR A 108 -2.57 -5.76 -13.51
N ARG A 109 -2.38 -7.08 -13.63
CA ARG A 109 -3.46 -8.02 -13.94
C ARG A 109 -4.33 -8.38 -12.74
N ARG A 110 -3.75 -8.54 -11.55
CA ARG A 110 -4.44 -9.13 -10.39
C ARG A 110 -4.73 -8.13 -9.28
N ARG A 111 -3.99 -7.02 -9.19
CA ARG A 111 -4.01 -6.09 -8.06
C ARG A 111 -3.93 -4.61 -8.52
N PRO A 112 -4.89 -4.11 -9.32
CA PRO A 112 -4.80 -2.79 -9.98
C PRO A 112 -4.68 -1.62 -9.00
N LEU A 113 -5.25 -1.71 -7.79
CA LEU A 113 -5.09 -0.67 -6.76
C LEU A 113 -3.66 -0.62 -6.20
N ALA A 114 -3.01 -1.78 -6.03
CA ALA A 114 -1.62 -1.84 -5.58
C ALA A 114 -0.66 -1.47 -6.72
N TYR A 115 -1.01 -1.76 -7.97
CA TYR A 115 -0.23 -1.41 -9.15
C TYR A 115 0.08 0.09 -9.24
N VAL A 116 -0.94 0.95 -9.13
CA VAL A 116 -0.75 2.41 -9.30
C VAL A 116 0.24 2.99 -8.28
N TRP A 117 0.18 2.51 -7.03
CA TRP A 117 1.16 2.91 -6.03
C TRP A 117 2.54 2.37 -6.29
N SER A 118 2.62 1.09 -6.64
CA SER A 118 3.90 0.42 -6.88
C SER A 118 4.63 1.07 -8.05
N ARG A 119 3.91 1.37 -9.15
CA ARG A 119 4.39 2.15 -10.28
C ARG A 119 4.91 3.52 -9.86
N ASN A 120 4.15 4.29 -9.08
CA ASN A 120 4.60 5.60 -8.60
C ASN A 120 5.89 5.52 -7.78
N ALA A 121 5.95 4.57 -6.85
CA ALA A 121 7.14 4.35 -6.05
C ALA A 121 8.34 3.98 -6.92
N PHE A 122 8.12 3.14 -7.95
CA PHE A 122 9.15 2.73 -8.90
C PHE A 122 9.68 3.88 -9.75
N VAL A 123 8.79 4.74 -10.25
CA VAL A 123 9.18 5.92 -11.03
C VAL A 123 10.00 6.88 -10.17
N VAL A 124 9.55 7.18 -8.95
CA VAL A 124 10.29 8.08 -8.04
C VAL A 124 11.65 7.49 -7.68
N LEU A 125 11.70 6.20 -7.35
CA LEU A 125 12.96 5.50 -7.08
C LEU A 125 13.96 5.71 -8.22
N ASN A 126 13.54 5.46 -9.46
CA ASN A 126 14.44 5.58 -10.61
C ASN A 126 14.82 7.04 -10.90
N LEU A 127 13.88 7.98 -10.78
CA LEU A 127 14.20 9.40 -10.98
C LEU A 127 15.24 9.90 -9.96
N VAL A 128 15.09 9.51 -8.69
CA VAL A 128 16.06 9.86 -7.64
C VAL A 128 17.40 9.22 -7.93
N ALA A 129 17.43 7.92 -8.29
CA ALA A 129 18.66 7.23 -8.64
C ALA A 129 19.38 7.88 -9.84
N ILE A 130 18.65 8.21 -10.91
CA ILE A 130 19.19 8.89 -12.10
C ILE A 130 19.83 10.24 -11.72
N VAL A 131 19.15 11.03 -10.88
CA VAL A 131 19.69 12.31 -10.40
C VAL A 131 20.94 12.09 -9.53
N CYS A 132 20.94 11.06 -8.67
CA CYS A 132 22.11 10.69 -7.89
C CYS A 132 23.29 10.30 -8.79
N PHE A 133 23.10 9.45 -9.80
CA PHE A 133 24.16 9.06 -10.73
C PHE A 133 24.76 10.25 -11.47
N TRP A 134 23.93 11.23 -11.81
CA TRP A 134 24.39 12.44 -12.50
C TRP A 134 25.16 13.39 -11.57
N LEU A 135 24.69 13.58 -10.34
CA LEU A 135 25.32 14.49 -9.36
C LEU A 135 26.54 13.88 -8.66
N TYR A 136 26.50 12.58 -8.39
CA TYR A 136 27.47 11.83 -7.60
C TYR A 136 27.79 10.52 -8.34
N PRO A 137 28.56 10.59 -9.44
CA PRO A 137 29.03 9.38 -10.12
C PRO A 137 29.99 8.63 -9.20
N VAL A 138 30.01 7.30 -9.27
CA VAL A 138 30.83 6.45 -8.41
C VAL A 138 31.39 5.29 -9.23
N THR A 139 32.70 5.16 -9.22
CA THR A 139 33.38 4.01 -9.83
C THR A 139 33.16 2.76 -8.98
N PRO A 140 32.58 1.69 -9.55
CA PRO A 140 32.37 0.43 -8.85
C PRO A 140 33.70 -0.26 -8.49
N PRO A 141 33.74 -1.10 -7.43
CA PRO A 141 34.98 -1.67 -6.90
C PRO A 141 35.89 -2.34 -7.95
N ARG A 142 35.32 -3.15 -8.85
CA ARG A 142 36.07 -3.87 -9.91
C ARG A 142 36.75 -2.99 -10.95
N LEU A 143 36.36 -1.70 -11.06
CA LEU A 143 36.98 -0.73 -11.97
C LEU A 143 37.84 0.30 -11.23
N LEU A 144 37.89 0.23 -9.89
CA LEU A 144 38.66 1.18 -9.10
C LEU A 144 40.15 0.84 -9.22
N PRO A 145 41.00 1.76 -9.72
CA PRO A 145 42.44 1.52 -9.83
C PRO A 145 43.06 1.22 -8.46
N ASP A 146 44.05 0.32 -8.42
CA ASP A 146 44.84 -0.02 -7.23
C ASP A 146 44.07 -0.56 -6.01
N ALA A 147 42.74 -0.69 -6.12
CA ALA A 147 41.88 -1.26 -5.10
C ALA A 147 41.89 -2.79 -5.09
N GLY A 148 42.62 -3.44 -6.00
CA GLY A 148 42.86 -4.89 -6.01
C GLY A 148 41.63 -5.77 -6.22
N PHE A 149 40.48 -5.24 -6.63
CA PHE A 149 39.31 -6.06 -6.97
C PHE A 149 39.48 -6.72 -8.35
N LEU A 150 38.87 -7.89 -8.51
CA LEU A 150 38.87 -8.66 -9.75
C LEU A 150 37.60 -8.36 -10.58
N ASP A 151 37.79 -8.06 -11.86
CA ASP A 151 36.70 -7.90 -12.82
C ASP A 151 36.14 -9.26 -13.27
N THR A 152 35.27 -9.82 -12.41
CA THR A 152 34.61 -11.11 -12.62
C THR A 152 33.74 -11.14 -13.88
N VAL A 153 33.22 -9.99 -14.35
CA VAL A 153 32.42 -9.91 -15.57
C VAL A 153 33.31 -10.19 -16.78
N ARG A 154 34.47 -9.55 -16.85
CA ARG A 154 35.44 -9.79 -17.93
C ARG A 154 36.03 -11.20 -17.87
N LEU A 155 36.33 -11.70 -16.66
CA LEU A 155 36.92 -13.04 -16.46
C LEU A 155 35.99 -14.19 -16.86
N SER A 156 34.68 -14.02 -16.70
CA SER A 156 33.70 -15.08 -16.95
C SER A 156 33.29 -15.26 -18.42
N GLY A 157 33.61 -14.31 -19.31
CA GLY A 157 33.17 -14.35 -20.71
C GLY A 157 31.64 -14.36 -20.86
N THR A 158 30.92 -13.86 -19.85
CA THR A 158 29.45 -13.98 -19.75
C THR A 158 28.75 -13.28 -20.92
N TRP A 159 28.02 -14.04 -21.73
CA TRP A 159 27.31 -13.52 -22.89
C TRP A 159 26.09 -12.69 -22.45
N GLY A 160 26.07 -11.39 -22.80
CA GLY A 160 24.96 -10.47 -22.49
C GLY A 160 24.99 -9.83 -21.09
N SER A 161 26.07 -9.99 -20.32
CA SER A 161 26.26 -9.30 -19.03
C SER A 161 26.69 -7.84 -19.22
N TRP A 162 26.43 -6.98 -18.23
CA TRP A 162 26.84 -5.58 -18.19
C TRP A 162 28.38 -5.45 -18.23
N GLY A 163 28.94 -5.07 -19.39
CA GLY A 163 30.39 -5.12 -19.67
C GLY A 163 30.74 -5.97 -20.89
N SER A 164 29.77 -6.67 -21.49
CA SER A 164 29.88 -7.21 -22.85
C SER A 164 29.83 -6.07 -23.89
N PRO A 165 30.56 -6.16 -25.02
CA PRO A 165 30.53 -5.14 -26.10
C PRO A 165 29.12 -4.84 -26.64
N MET A 166 28.13 -5.69 -26.36
CA MET A 166 26.74 -5.50 -26.74
C MET A 166 25.97 -4.50 -25.83
N VAL A 167 26.56 -4.07 -24.70
CA VAL A 167 25.97 -3.17 -23.68
C VAL A 167 26.96 -2.07 -23.25
N GLU A 168 27.96 -1.77 -24.08
CA GLU A 168 29.01 -0.75 -23.86
C GLU A 168 28.48 0.68 -23.64
N GLY A 169 27.20 0.95 -23.96
CA GLY A 169 26.53 2.23 -23.73
C GLY A 169 25.91 2.43 -22.34
N ALA A 170 26.05 1.48 -21.41
CA ALA A 170 25.56 1.61 -20.04
C ALA A 170 26.54 2.43 -19.16
N ASN A 171 26.03 3.30 -18.28
CA ASN A 171 26.87 4.11 -17.40
C ASN A 171 27.61 3.22 -16.37
N GLN A 172 28.84 2.84 -16.69
CA GLN A 172 29.67 1.96 -15.84
C GLN A 172 30.13 2.64 -14.54
N LEU A 173 29.91 3.95 -14.40
CA LEU A 173 30.31 4.78 -13.26
C LEU A 173 29.12 5.17 -12.38
N ALA A 174 28.08 4.33 -12.36
CA ALA A 174 26.83 4.54 -11.62
C ALA A 174 26.64 3.48 -10.52
N ALA A 175 27.64 3.32 -9.64
CA ALA A 175 27.55 2.33 -8.55
C ALA A 175 26.53 2.74 -7.46
N MET A 176 26.52 4.01 -7.03
CA MET A 176 25.67 4.47 -5.92
C MET A 176 24.51 5.36 -6.43
N PRO A 177 23.24 5.08 -6.05
CA PRO A 177 22.74 3.95 -5.26
C PRO A 177 22.59 2.67 -6.09
N SER A 178 22.63 1.50 -5.44
CA SER A 178 22.43 0.22 -6.14
C SER A 178 20.99 0.04 -6.61
N LEU A 179 20.76 0.15 -7.92
CA LEU A 179 19.45 -0.13 -8.53
C LEU A 179 19.09 -1.62 -8.49
N HIS A 180 20.06 -2.54 -8.47
CA HIS A 180 19.81 -3.97 -8.30
C HIS A 180 19.06 -4.23 -6.98
N ILE A 181 19.60 -3.71 -5.88
CA ILE A 181 18.95 -3.74 -4.56
C ILE A 181 17.66 -2.96 -4.57
N GLY A 182 17.67 -1.74 -5.14
CA GLY A 182 16.49 -0.89 -5.20
C GLY A 182 15.30 -1.61 -5.86
N TRP A 183 15.52 -2.27 -7.00
CA TRP A 183 14.49 -2.96 -7.76
C TRP A 183 14.06 -4.26 -7.09
N ALA A 184 14.99 -5.08 -6.59
CA ALA A 184 14.67 -6.30 -5.86
C ALA A 184 13.86 -6.02 -4.58
N MET A 185 14.28 -5.01 -3.80
CA MET A 185 13.57 -4.58 -2.60
C MET A 185 12.21 -3.95 -2.92
N TRP A 186 12.15 -3.10 -3.96
CA TRP A 186 10.88 -2.55 -4.43
C TRP A 186 9.91 -3.66 -4.83
N ALA A 187 10.37 -4.69 -5.54
CA ALA A 187 9.54 -5.82 -5.93
C ALA A 187 9.02 -6.57 -4.70
N SER A 188 9.89 -6.85 -3.72
CA SER A 188 9.49 -7.48 -2.46
C SER A 188 8.46 -6.66 -1.67
N LEU A 189 8.61 -5.33 -1.64
CA LEU A 189 7.64 -4.41 -1.03
C LEU A 189 6.32 -4.35 -1.80
N ALA A 190 6.38 -4.34 -3.14
CA ALA A 190 5.22 -4.30 -4.00
C ALA A 190 4.40 -5.58 -3.92
N LEU A 191 5.06 -6.74 -3.82
CA LEU A 191 4.43 -8.04 -3.53
C LEU A 191 3.71 -8.04 -2.17
N ALA A 192 4.38 -7.53 -1.12
CA ALA A 192 3.78 -7.42 0.21
C ALA A 192 2.50 -6.57 0.18
N ARG A 193 2.54 -5.40 -0.47
CA ARG A 193 1.37 -4.51 -0.60
C ARG A 193 0.30 -5.08 -1.52
N GLY A 194 0.69 -5.88 -2.50
CA GLY A 194 -0.22 -6.64 -3.35
C GLY A 194 -0.88 -7.83 -2.64
N ALA A 195 -0.56 -8.09 -1.37
CA ALA A 195 -0.98 -9.28 -0.63
C ALA A 195 -0.66 -10.57 -1.41
N ALA A 196 0.59 -10.67 -1.88
CA ALA A 196 1.12 -11.89 -2.47
C ALA A 196 1.13 -13.05 -1.45
N PRO A 197 1.04 -14.31 -1.92
CA PRO A 197 1.13 -15.45 -1.03
C PRO A 197 2.48 -15.51 -0.31
N ARG A 198 2.52 -16.11 0.88
CA ARG A 198 3.73 -16.15 1.73
C ARG A 198 4.95 -16.72 1.02
N TRP A 199 4.80 -17.75 0.19
CA TRP A 199 5.92 -18.33 -0.56
C TRP A 199 6.56 -17.33 -1.52
N ALA A 200 5.77 -16.46 -2.16
CA ALA A 200 6.27 -15.45 -3.07
C ALA A 200 7.01 -14.35 -2.30
N GLN A 201 6.52 -14.00 -1.11
CA GLN A 201 7.19 -13.06 -0.21
C GLN A 201 8.52 -13.61 0.32
N THR A 202 8.57 -14.89 0.68
CA THR A 202 9.81 -15.54 1.12
C THR A 202 10.81 -15.65 -0.03
N ALA A 203 10.35 -16.04 -1.23
CA ALA A 203 11.19 -16.08 -2.42
C ALA A 203 11.74 -14.70 -2.79
N SER A 204 10.93 -13.64 -2.71
CA SER A 204 11.40 -12.28 -3.00
C SER A 204 12.40 -11.78 -1.95
N ALA A 205 12.20 -12.11 -0.67
CA ALA A 205 13.16 -11.78 0.38
C ALA A 205 14.49 -12.52 0.18
N ALA A 206 14.45 -13.80 -0.15
CA ALA A 206 15.64 -14.58 -0.48
C ALA A 206 16.36 -14.02 -1.71
N HIS A 207 15.61 -13.59 -2.73
CA HIS A 207 16.19 -12.94 -3.91
C HIS A 207 16.90 -11.63 -3.56
N VAL A 208 16.34 -10.77 -2.70
CA VAL A 208 17.03 -9.54 -2.24
C VAL A 208 18.38 -9.86 -1.58
N LEU A 209 18.43 -10.88 -0.73
CA LEU A 209 19.67 -11.30 -0.07
C LEU A 209 20.67 -11.89 -1.06
N MET A 210 20.19 -12.68 -2.03
CA MET A 210 21.01 -13.23 -3.10
C MET A 210 21.62 -12.11 -3.94
N THR A 211 20.80 -11.16 -4.40
CA THR A 211 21.26 -10.01 -5.19
C THR A 211 22.29 -9.19 -4.42
N PHE A 212 22.09 -8.96 -3.11
CA PHE A 212 23.09 -8.30 -2.26
C PHE A 212 24.43 -9.04 -2.24
N ALA A 213 24.41 -10.35 -1.98
CA ALA A 213 25.62 -11.15 -1.97
C ALA A 213 26.31 -11.11 -3.34
N VAL A 214 25.56 -11.23 -4.42
CA VAL A 214 26.08 -11.24 -5.79
C VAL A 214 26.71 -9.90 -6.18
N ILE A 215 26.05 -8.77 -5.92
CA ILE A 215 26.59 -7.47 -6.36
C ILE A 215 27.89 -7.09 -5.65
N VAL A 216 28.01 -7.48 -4.38
CA VAL A 216 29.22 -7.30 -3.56
C VAL A 216 30.31 -8.25 -4.03
N ALA A 217 30.00 -9.54 -4.15
CA ALA A 217 30.96 -10.57 -4.57
C ALA A 217 31.47 -10.36 -6.00
N THR A 218 30.64 -9.84 -6.91
CA THR A 218 31.08 -9.55 -8.29
C THR A 218 31.91 -8.27 -8.41
N GLY A 219 32.00 -7.47 -7.34
CA GLY A 219 32.70 -6.18 -7.32
C GLY A 219 31.98 -5.09 -8.12
N ASN A 220 30.69 -5.25 -8.38
CA ASN A 220 29.88 -4.24 -9.09
C ASN A 220 29.38 -3.14 -8.16
N HIS A 221 29.30 -3.40 -6.85
CA HIS A 221 28.81 -2.45 -5.86
C HIS A 221 29.55 -2.58 -4.53
N TYR A 222 29.71 -1.46 -3.83
CA TYR A 222 30.06 -1.42 -2.41
C TYR A 222 28.83 -1.86 -1.60
N TRP A 223 29.03 -2.39 -0.39
CA TRP A 223 27.89 -2.75 0.47
C TRP A 223 27.10 -1.50 0.88
N LEU A 224 27.75 -0.34 0.98
CA LEU A 224 27.10 0.96 1.20
C LEU A 224 26.17 1.38 0.05
N ASP A 225 26.43 0.93 -1.19
CA ASP A 225 25.53 1.21 -2.33
C ASP A 225 24.16 0.56 -2.11
N ALA A 226 24.12 -0.59 -1.42
CA ALA A 226 22.89 -1.27 -1.07
C ALA A 226 22.04 -0.44 -0.10
N LEU A 227 22.67 0.26 0.86
CA LEU A 227 21.97 1.20 1.74
C LEU A 227 21.40 2.38 0.93
N GLY A 228 22.13 2.86 -0.07
CA GLY A 228 21.61 3.83 -1.03
C GLY A 228 20.35 3.30 -1.75
N GLY A 229 20.38 2.05 -2.18
CA GLY A 229 19.23 1.33 -2.77
C GLY A 229 18.01 1.29 -1.83
N VAL A 230 18.23 0.95 -0.56
CA VAL A 230 17.19 0.97 0.49
C VAL A 230 16.59 2.37 0.63
N ALA A 231 17.44 3.41 0.68
CA ALA A 231 17.01 4.79 0.87
C ALA A 231 16.12 5.28 -0.28
N VAL A 232 16.48 4.98 -1.55
CA VAL A 232 15.65 5.37 -2.70
C VAL A 232 14.32 4.63 -2.76
N VAL A 233 14.28 3.35 -2.35
CA VAL A 233 13.02 2.59 -2.20
C VAL A 233 12.14 3.23 -1.13
N TRP A 234 12.72 3.57 0.02
CA TRP A 234 12.01 4.21 1.11
C TRP A 234 11.42 5.56 0.69
N LEU A 235 12.20 6.41 0.01
CA LEU A 235 11.73 7.69 -0.53
C LEU A 235 10.63 7.50 -1.59
N GLY A 236 10.78 6.52 -2.48
CA GLY A 236 9.74 6.15 -3.45
C GLY A 236 8.44 5.72 -2.77
N ALA A 237 8.53 4.92 -1.71
CA ALA A 237 7.36 4.48 -0.95
C ALA A 237 6.66 5.66 -0.23
N LEU A 238 7.43 6.53 0.42
CA LEU A 238 6.92 7.70 1.12
C LEU A 238 6.22 8.69 0.18
N THR A 239 6.83 9.00 -0.96
CA THR A 239 6.26 9.90 -1.96
C THR A 239 4.98 9.33 -2.56
N ALA A 240 4.96 8.02 -2.85
CA ALA A 240 3.76 7.35 -3.34
C ALA A 240 2.63 7.31 -2.28
N ASP A 241 2.96 7.18 -1.00
CA ASP A 241 2.01 7.31 0.12
C ASP A 241 1.47 8.74 0.26
N ALA A 242 2.34 9.74 0.21
CA ALA A 242 1.96 11.14 0.26
C ALA A 242 1.05 11.53 -0.91
N GLY A 243 1.37 11.07 -2.12
CA GLY A 243 0.56 11.30 -3.32
C GLY A 243 -0.86 10.73 -3.21
N ARG A 244 -1.01 9.53 -2.63
CA ARG A 244 -2.35 8.97 -2.35
C ARG A 244 -3.12 9.78 -1.33
N ARG A 245 -2.47 10.21 -0.23
CA ARG A 245 -3.11 11.05 0.80
C ARG A 245 -3.54 12.41 0.22
N ALA A 246 -2.72 13.02 -0.64
CA ALA A 246 -3.05 14.27 -1.31
C ALA A 246 -4.24 14.12 -2.28
N GLN A 247 -4.31 13.02 -3.03
CA GLN A 247 -5.47 12.73 -3.89
C GLN A 247 -6.75 12.49 -3.07
N GLY A 248 -6.65 11.81 -1.92
CA GLY A 248 -7.78 11.63 -0.99
C GLY A 248 -8.21 12.91 -0.26
N ARG A 249 -7.30 13.89 -0.10
CA ARG A 249 -7.62 15.22 0.45
C ARG A 249 -8.17 16.18 -0.61
N ARG A 250 -7.83 15.99 -1.89
CA ARG A 250 -8.31 16.82 -3.02
C ARG A 250 -9.75 16.51 -3.46
N SER A 251 -10.35 15.42 -3.00
CA SER A 251 -11.74 15.05 -3.29
C SER A 251 -12.77 15.61 -2.30
N VAL A 252 -12.41 16.64 -1.53
CA VAL A 252 -13.36 17.31 -0.62
C VAL A 252 -13.28 18.82 -0.82
N THR A 253 -13.87 19.31 -1.91
CA THR A 253 -14.21 20.73 -2.05
C THR A 253 -15.54 20.96 -1.34
N TRP A 254 -15.48 21.20 -0.02
CA TRP A 254 -16.58 21.85 0.68
C TRP A 254 -16.56 23.33 0.32
N THR A 255 -17.36 23.75 -0.67
CA THR A 255 -17.84 25.14 -0.71
C THR A 255 -19.21 25.17 -0.05
N ALA A 256 -19.21 25.27 1.27
CA ALA A 256 -20.29 25.89 2.02
C ALA A 256 -19.67 26.59 3.23
N SER A 257 -19.66 27.92 3.14
CA SER A 257 -19.42 28.83 4.25
C SER A 257 -20.31 28.48 5.44
N VAL A 258 -19.73 28.37 6.64
CA VAL A 258 -20.12 29.07 7.89
C VAL A 258 -19.32 28.48 9.08
N ARG A 259 -18.57 29.36 9.74
CA ARG A 259 -18.07 29.38 11.13
C ARG A 259 -17.82 28.06 11.90
N ARG A 260 -16.53 27.86 12.28
CA ARG A 260 -15.95 27.40 13.58
C ARG A 260 -16.82 26.43 14.42
N ARG A 261 -16.35 25.27 14.92
CA ARG A 261 -15.04 24.83 15.41
C ARG A 261 -15.14 23.33 15.79
N LEU A 262 -14.00 22.64 15.69
CA LEU A 262 -13.52 21.55 16.57
C LEU A 262 -14.42 20.30 16.71
N TRP A 263 -14.09 19.30 15.87
CA TRP A 263 -14.08 17.83 16.11
C TRP A 263 -14.77 17.06 14.97
N HIS A 264 -14.02 16.16 14.31
CA HIS A 264 -14.51 15.22 13.30
C HIS A 264 -14.23 13.78 13.77
N PRO A 265 -15.23 12.90 13.89
CA PRO A 265 -15.02 11.45 13.97
C PRO A 265 -14.81 10.85 12.57
N LEU A 266 -13.98 9.81 12.53
CA LEU A 266 -13.69 8.95 11.39
C LEU A 266 -14.85 7.97 11.13
N SER A 267 -15.49 8.04 9.94
CA SER A 267 -15.88 6.92 9.03
C SER A 267 -16.84 7.40 7.92
N PRO A 268 -16.70 6.97 6.64
CA PRO A 268 -17.58 7.37 5.54
C PRO A 268 -18.96 6.66 5.55
N PRO A 269 -20.00 7.26 4.90
CA PRO A 269 -21.37 6.73 4.85
C PRO A 269 -21.47 5.47 3.99
N TYR A 270 -22.29 4.51 4.42
CA TYR A 270 -22.76 3.40 3.59
C TYR A 270 -23.83 3.93 2.63
N THR A 271 -23.63 3.79 1.32
CA THR A 271 -24.64 4.15 0.31
C THR A 271 -25.71 3.06 0.31
N VAL A 272 -26.90 3.37 0.83
CA VAL A 272 -28.10 2.57 0.56
C VAL A 272 -28.48 2.82 -0.89
N ALA A 273 -28.21 1.86 -1.76
CA ALA A 273 -28.99 1.76 -2.99
C ALA A 273 -30.43 1.45 -2.54
N VAL A 274 -31.29 2.46 -2.57
CA VAL A 274 -32.74 2.25 -2.59
C VAL A 274 -33.03 1.67 -3.98
N THR A 275 -32.78 0.37 -4.14
CA THR A 275 -33.54 -0.39 -5.11
C THR A 275 -34.91 -0.55 -4.49
N ASP A 276 -35.90 0.15 -5.06
CA ASP A 276 -37.29 -0.30 -5.07
C ASP A 276 -37.28 -1.72 -5.65
N THR A 277 -36.99 -2.67 -4.76
CA THR A 277 -37.17 -4.07 -5.03
C THR A 277 -38.61 -4.25 -4.58
N ALA A 278 -39.50 -4.38 -5.56
CA ALA A 278 -40.86 -4.81 -5.31
C ALA A 278 -40.80 -5.95 -4.29
N THR A 279 -41.28 -5.66 -3.08
CA THR A 279 -41.40 -6.66 -2.03
C THR A 279 -42.45 -7.62 -2.52
N ASP A 280 -42.03 -8.77 -3.04
CA ASP A 280 -42.85 -9.96 -3.03
C ASP A 280 -43.37 -10.10 -1.60
N ALA A 281 -44.68 -9.99 -1.46
CA ALA A 281 -45.41 -10.09 -0.20
C ALA A 281 -45.31 -11.53 0.35
N ALA A 282 -44.11 -11.91 0.81
CA ALA A 282 -43.91 -13.08 1.63
C ALA A 282 -44.40 -12.74 3.04
N THR A 283 -45.30 -13.57 3.58
CA THR A 283 -45.79 -13.45 4.95
C THR A 283 -44.60 -13.30 5.93
N PRO A 284 -44.61 -12.29 6.82
CA PRO A 284 -43.52 -12.07 7.76
C PRO A 284 -43.24 -13.34 8.56
N ALA A 285 -41.96 -13.67 8.75
CA ALA A 285 -41.59 -14.74 9.66
C ALA A 285 -42.10 -14.40 11.06
N PRO A 286 -42.68 -15.36 11.81
CA PRO A 286 -43.22 -15.09 13.13
C PRO A 286 -42.13 -14.67 14.12
N VAL A 287 -42.47 -13.75 15.01
CA VAL A 287 -41.61 -13.33 16.12
C VAL A 287 -41.33 -14.54 17.02
N LYS A 288 -40.06 -14.85 17.25
CA LYS A 288 -39.67 -15.97 18.12
C LYS A 288 -39.89 -15.60 19.58
N SER A 289 -40.31 -16.57 20.40
CA SER A 289 -40.49 -16.39 21.86
C SER A 289 -39.26 -15.83 22.56
N ALA A 290 -38.06 -16.22 22.13
CA ALA A 290 -36.80 -15.69 22.66
C ALA A 290 -36.59 -14.20 22.37
N GLN A 291 -37.04 -13.70 21.21
CA GLN A 291 -36.95 -12.29 20.84
C GLN A 291 -37.91 -11.45 21.69
N LEU A 292 -39.13 -11.96 21.89
CA LEU A 292 -40.13 -11.34 22.75
C LEU A 292 -39.66 -11.30 24.22
N ALA A 293 -39.10 -12.41 24.70
CA ALA A 293 -38.57 -12.51 26.07
C ALA A 293 -37.40 -11.54 26.29
N ALA A 294 -36.47 -11.44 25.33
CA ALA A 294 -35.34 -10.51 25.41
C ALA A 294 -35.80 -9.04 25.46
N ALA A 295 -36.81 -8.69 24.67
CA ALA A 295 -37.37 -7.33 24.68
C ALA A 295 -38.11 -7.02 25.99
N ARG A 296 -38.92 -7.95 26.50
CA ARG A 296 -39.62 -7.79 27.79
C ARG A 296 -38.65 -7.68 28.96
N ASP A 297 -37.61 -8.51 28.98
CA ASP A 297 -36.56 -8.45 30.00
C ASP A 297 -35.80 -7.11 29.97
N PHE A 298 -35.54 -6.56 28.77
CA PHE A 298 -34.96 -5.23 28.63
C PHE A 298 -35.87 -4.14 29.23
N VAL A 299 -37.16 -4.12 28.86
CA VAL A 299 -38.12 -3.14 29.38
C VAL A 299 -38.28 -3.26 30.91
N ALA A 300 -38.33 -4.49 31.43
CA ALA A 300 -38.39 -4.74 32.86
C ALA A 300 -37.16 -4.21 33.62
N ARG A 301 -35.97 -4.29 33.01
CA ARG A 301 -34.71 -3.82 33.62
C ARG A 301 -34.49 -2.31 33.55
N HIS A 302 -35.01 -1.65 32.51
CA HIS A 302 -34.65 -0.27 32.17
C HIS A 302 -35.82 0.73 32.27
N GLY A 303 -37.01 0.26 32.63
CA GLY A 303 -38.17 1.09 32.93
C GLY A 303 -38.91 1.63 31.70
N LYS A 304 -40.08 2.20 31.97
CA LYS A 304 -41.00 2.77 30.96
C LYS A 304 -41.00 4.32 31.03
N PRO A 305 -41.31 5.03 29.93
CA PRO A 305 -41.52 4.52 28.58
C PRO A 305 -40.21 4.04 27.93
N ALA A 306 -40.29 2.94 27.18
CA ALA A 306 -39.20 2.46 26.35
C ALA A 306 -39.52 2.73 24.88
N LYS A 307 -38.52 3.11 24.09
CA LYS A 307 -38.66 3.35 22.65
C LYS A 307 -38.00 2.22 21.84
N ALA A 308 -38.52 1.92 20.67
CA ALA A 308 -37.94 0.94 19.76
C ALA A 308 -37.77 1.50 18.34
N VAL A 309 -36.57 1.30 17.78
CA VAL A 309 -36.25 1.69 16.42
C VAL A 309 -35.85 0.46 15.61
N VAL A 310 -36.57 0.18 14.52
CA VAL A 310 -36.27 -0.93 13.59
C VAL A 310 -35.27 -0.46 12.54
N GLN A 311 -34.16 -1.18 12.38
CA GLN A 311 -33.12 -0.84 11.41
C GLN A 311 -32.80 -2.03 10.52
N ARG A 312 -32.92 -1.88 9.20
CA ARG A 312 -32.46 -2.90 8.25
C ARG A 312 -30.93 -3.03 8.32
N ILE A 313 -30.42 -4.24 8.57
CA ILE A 313 -28.97 -4.53 8.66
C ILE A 313 -28.46 -5.37 7.47
N GLY A 314 -29.07 -5.19 6.31
CA GLY A 314 -28.71 -5.89 5.07
C GLY A 314 -29.24 -7.34 5.04
N ARG A 315 -28.44 -8.28 4.54
CA ARG A 315 -28.83 -9.71 4.42
C ARG A 315 -29.06 -10.42 5.75
N ALA A 316 -28.62 -9.83 6.86
CA ALA A 316 -28.80 -10.38 8.20
C ALA A 316 -30.20 -10.13 8.78
N GLY A 317 -31.02 -9.30 8.13
CA GLY A 317 -32.39 -8.98 8.53
C GLY A 317 -32.54 -7.56 9.05
N ALA A 318 -33.24 -7.38 10.17
CA ALA A 318 -33.37 -6.10 10.86
C ALA A 318 -32.94 -6.20 12.33
N ARG A 319 -32.53 -5.08 12.89
CA ARG A 319 -32.17 -4.90 14.29
C ARG A 319 -33.20 -3.97 14.93
N VAL A 320 -33.89 -4.45 15.96
CA VAL A 320 -34.78 -3.63 16.79
C VAL A 320 -33.95 -3.13 17.96
N VAL A 321 -33.65 -1.83 17.96
CA VAL A 321 -32.90 -1.19 19.04
C VAL A 321 -33.90 -0.66 20.07
N LEU A 322 -33.75 -1.07 21.32
CA LEU A 322 -34.58 -0.65 22.44
C LEU A 322 -33.83 0.43 23.23
N VAL A 323 -34.52 1.53 23.52
CA VAL A 323 -34.05 2.65 24.36
C VAL A 323 -34.89 2.65 25.62
N GLY A 324 -34.26 2.39 26.77
CA GLY A 324 -34.93 2.44 28.07
C GLY A 324 -35.13 3.87 28.55
N HIS A 325 -36.01 4.06 29.54
CA HIS A 325 -36.21 5.36 30.19
C HIS A 325 -34.94 5.90 30.86
N ASP A 326 -34.08 5.00 31.34
CA ASP A 326 -32.76 5.32 31.91
C ASP A 326 -31.67 5.62 30.84
N GLY A 327 -32.07 5.61 29.56
CA GLY A 327 -31.20 5.79 28.41
C GLY A 327 -30.36 4.57 28.04
N ALA A 328 -30.55 3.42 28.68
CA ALA A 328 -29.88 2.19 28.29
C ALA A 328 -30.26 1.77 26.88
N LEU A 329 -29.34 1.06 26.23
CA LEU A 329 -29.52 0.53 24.88
C LEU A 329 -29.47 -0.99 24.87
N GLY A 330 -30.50 -1.60 24.30
CA GLY A 330 -30.61 -3.02 24.01
C GLY A 330 -30.88 -3.25 22.53
N ASP A 331 -30.66 -4.48 22.06
CA ASP A 331 -30.95 -4.82 20.68
C ASP A 331 -31.41 -6.27 20.52
N VAL A 332 -32.35 -6.47 19.60
CA VAL A 332 -32.86 -7.77 19.19
C VAL A 332 -32.76 -7.86 17.67
N VAL A 333 -32.13 -8.92 17.16
CA VAL A 333 -32.02 -9.16 15.72
C VAL A 333 -33.17 -10.06 15.26
N VAL A 334 -33.84 -9.64 14.20
CA VAL A 334 -34.99 -10.28 13.58
C VAL A 334 -34.73 -10.53 12.08
N PRO A 335 -35.38 -11.52 11.45
CA PRO A 335 -35.12 -11.88 10.06
C PRO A 335 -35.45 -10.80 9.03
N SER A 336 -36.39 -9.90 9.32
CA SER A 336 -36.81 -8.84 8.40
C SER A 336 -37.34 -7.60 9.15
N VAL A 337 -37.58 -6.51 8.42
CA VAL A 337 -38.14 -5.27 9.01
C VAL A 337 -39.56 -5.52 9.50
N GLU A 338 -40.35 -6.27 8.74
CA GLU A 338 -41.73 -6.65 9.04
C GLU A 338 -41.80 -7.49 10.32
N THR A 339 -40.87 -8.44 10.53
CA THR A 339 -40.77 -9.17 11.82
C THR A 339 -40.37 -8.25 12.96
N GLY A 340 -39.62 -7.17 12.69
CA GLY A 340 -39.24 -6.17 13.68
C GLY A 340 -40.41 -5.28 14.10
N GLU A 341 -41.23 -4.88 13.14
CA GLU A 341 -42.48 -4.15 13.40
C GLU A 341 -43.47 -5.02 14.18
N ALA A 342 -43.65 -6.27 13.78
CA ALA A 342 -44.48 -7.24 14.51
C ALA A 342 -43.97 -7.50 15.95
N LEU A 343 -42.66 -7.41 16.19
CA LEU A 343 -42.09 -7.51 17.54
C LEU A 343 -42.47 -6.31 18.40
N ILE A 344 -42.48 -5.09 17.85
CA ILE A 344 -42.89 -3.89 18.57
C ILE A 344 -44.39 -3.93 18.87
N GLU A 345 -45.22 -4.32 17.90
CA GLU A 345 -46.67 -4.47 18.09
C GLU A 345 -47.05 -5.48 19.18
N ALA A 346 -46.22 -6.50 19.40
CA ALA A 346 -46.44 -7.49 20.45
C ALA A 346 -45.99 -7.04 21.86
N LEU A 347 -45.52 -5.79 22.01
CA LEU A 347 -45.04 -5.20 23.26
C LEU A 347 -45.89 -3.97 23.62
N ASP A 348 -46.77 -4.12 24.62
CA ASP A 348 -47.69 -3.06 25.05
C ASP A 348 -46.99 -1.80 25.61
N ASP A 349 -45.72 -1.91 26.01
CA ASP A 349 -44.97 -0.89 26.76
C ASP A 349 -43.79 -0.27 25.98
N VAL A 350 -43.79 -0.46 24.66
CA VAL A 350 -42.70 -0.01 23.79
C VAL A 350 -43.26 0.87 22.68
N GLU A 351 -42.84 2.14 22.67
CA GLU A 351 -43.22 3.10 21.64
C GLU A 351 -42.35 2.93 20.39
N ARG A 352 -42.97 2.88 19.21
CA ARG A 352 -42.24 2.93 17.94
C ARG A 352 -41.64 4.33 17.76
N ALA A 353 -40.34 4.39 17.54
CA ALA A 353 -39.60 5.63 17.36
C ALA A 353 -38.70 5.59 16.11
N GLU A 354 -38.23 6.77 15.71
CA GLU A 354 -37.15 6.94 14.74
C GLU A 354 -35.92 7.52 15.45
N TRP A 355 -34.75 7.53 14.78
CA TRP A 355 -33.57 8.21 15.31
C TRP A 355 -33.66 9.74 15.11
N ASP A 356 -34.68 10.32 15.72
CA ASP A 356 -34.86 11.77 15.83
C ASP A 356 -34.04 12.36 16.98
N ALA A 357 -34.04 13.68 17.11
CA ALA A 357 -33.27 14.39 18.13
C ALA A 357 -33.66 13.97 19.56
N GLU A 358 -34.94 13.65 19.79
CA GLU A 358 -35.46 13.25 21.10
C GLU A 358 -34.96 11.84 21.48
N THR A 359 -35.10 10.89 20.57
CA THR A 359 -34.68 9.49 20.76
C THR A 359 -33.17 9.39 20.90
N VAL A 360 -32.40 10.15 20.11
CA VAL A 360 -30.94 10.25 20.28
C VAL A 360 -30.58 10.87 21.62
N GLY A 361 -31.25 11.96 22.01
CA GLY A 361 -31.04 12.67 23.27
C GLY A 361 -31.35 11.83 24.51
N ALA A 362 -32.27 10.87 24.39
CA ALA A 362 -32.61 9.93 25.45
C ALA A 362 -31.54 8.84 25.67
N THR A 363 -30.59 8.63 24.74
CA THR A 363 -29.61 7.53 24.86
C THR A 363 -28.41 7.87 25.76
N ALA A 364 -28.05 6.94 26.64
CA ALA A 364 -26.86 6.98 27.47
C ALA A 364 -25.82 5.92 27.00
N ILE A 365 -24.85 6.35 26.18
CA ILE A 365 -23.80 5.47 25.66
C ILE A 365 -22.72 5.24 26.73
N GLY A 366 -22.99 4.30 27.64
CA GLY A 366 -22.09 3.91 28.73
C GLY A 366 -20.82 3.14 28.29
N ALA A 367 -19.88 2.96 29.22
CA ALA A 367 -18.64 2.20 28.98
C ALA A 367 -18.88 0.76 28.52
N ALA A 368 -19.92 0.09 29.03
CA ALA A 368 -20.30 -1.25 28.61
C ALA A 368 -20.75 -1.30 27.14
N HIS A 369 -21.49 -0.29 26.67
CA HIS A 369 -21.93 -0.20 25.28
C HIS A 369 -20.74 0.05 24.35
N ARG A 370 -19.83 0.96 24.73
CA ARG A 370 -18.58 1.22 24.01
C ARG A 370 -17.70 -0.04 23.86
N ARG A 371 -17.59 -0.87 24.91
CA ARG A 371 -16.89 -2.17 24.84
C ARG A 371 -17.56 -3.17 23.90
N ARG A 372 -18.90 -3.19 23.81
CA ARG A 372 -19.59 -4.05 22.83
C ARG A 372 -19.34 -3.61 21.39
N MET A 373 -19.28 -2.29 21.15
CA MET A 373 -19.02 -1.69 19.83
C MET A 373 -17.57 -1.81 19.37
N ALA A 374 -16.60 -1.86 20.28
CA ALA A 374 -15.17 -1.87 19.96
C ALA A 374 -14.64 -3.20 19.35
N GLY A 375 -15.52 -4.15 19.04
CA GLY A 375 -15.17 -5.43 18.41
C GLY A 375 -14.46 -6.41 19.36
N PRO A 376 -14.18 -7.66 18.91
CA PRO A 376 -13.64 -8.72 19.77
C PRO A 376 -12.27 -8.40 20.36
N LEU A 377 -11.47 -7.58 19.67
CA LEU A 377 -10.11 -7.22 20.06
C LEU A 377 -10.05 -6.24 21.25
N ALA A 378 -11.14 -5.52 21.54
CA ALA A 378 -11.25 -4.57 22.64
C ALA A 378 -12.03 -5.13 23.86
N ARG A 379 -12.37 -6.43 23.82
CA ARG A 379 -13.06 -7.15 24.91
C ARG A 379 -12.10 -7.96 25.80
N ARG A 380 -10.81 -7.98 25.47
CA ARG A 380 -9.71 -8.41 26.33
C ARG A 380 -9.17 -7.20 27.05
#